data_AF-A0A497IFY2-F1
#
_entry.id   AF-A0A497IFY2-F1
#
_cell.length_a   1.000
_cell.length_b   1.000
_cell.length_c   1.000
_cell.angle_alpha   90.00
_cell.angle_beta   90.00
_cell.angle_gamma   90.00
#
_symmetry.space_group_name_H-M   'P 1'
#
loop_
_entity.id
_entity.type
_entity.pdbx_description
1 polymer ?
#
loop_
_entity_poly.entity_id
_entity_poly.type
_entity_poly.pdbx_seq_one_letter_code
_entity_poly.pdbx_strand_id
1 'polypeptide(L)'
;MEPMASIAVIGIISRILGDINLAVTGFKIIVLLFVIQFIRSHFDAGPIPVLLTLIIGYIFLFQYWEIFGPIMLVYFFIIFGFVSVLLDIAIVKPWAGGGHVKKPDMTSKDMLERMRKYHG
;
A
#
# COMPACT_ATOMS: atom_id res chain seq x y z
N MET A 1 5.83 11.70 46.54
CA MET A 1 6.28 11.84 45.13
C MET A 1 5.38 11.09 44.14
N GLU A 2 4.21 10.60 44.54
CA GLU A 2 3.36 9.70 43.74
C GLU A 2 2.36 10.35 42.75
N PRO A 3 1.84 11.59 42.91
CA PRO A 3 0.79 12.09 42.01
C PRO A 3 1.31 12.47 40.61
N MET A 4 2.60 12.82 40.49
CA MET A 4 3.22 13.22 39.23
C MET A 4 3.32 12.06 38.23
N ALA A 5 3.61 10.85 38.72
CA ALA A 5 3.70 9.66 37.87
C ALA A 5 2.32 9.26 37.31
N SER A 6 1.26 9.38 38.12
CA SER A 6 -0.11 9.07 37.70
C SER A 6 -0.61 10.02 36.60
N ILE A 7 -0.29 11.32 36.68
CA ILE A 7 -0.69 12.31 35.67
C ILE A 7 0.03 12.05 34.33
N ALA A 8 1.32 11.71 34.38
CA ALA A 8 2.10 11.38 33.20
C ALA A 8 1.54 10.14 32.47
N VAL A 9 1.19 9.08 33.21
CA VAL A 9 0.61 7.86 32.65
C VAL A 9 -0.74 8.13 31.99
N ILE A 10 -1.62 8.90 32.62
CA ILE A 10 -2.92 9.29 32.05
C ILE A 10 -2.72 10.10 30.76
N GLY A 11 -1.75 11.02 30.74
CA GLY A 11 -1.41 11.81 29.55
C GLY A 11 -0.92 10.97 28.38
N ILE A 12 -0.11 9.94 28.63
CA ILE A 12 0.38 9.02 27.59
C ILE A 12 -0.76 8.18 27.03
N ILE A 13 -1.60 7.60 27.90
CA ILE A 13 -2.74 6.77 27.48
C ILE A 13 -3.72 7.59 26.64
N SER A 14 -4.02 8.83 27.04
CA SER A 14 -4.91 9.72 26.28
C SER A 14 -4.37 10.02 24.87
N ARG A 15 -3.05 10.22 24.73
CA ARG A 15 -2.41 10.41 23.42
C ARG A 15 -2.52 9.17 22.55
N ILE A 16 -2.20 8.00 23.10
CA ILE A 16 -2.29 6.72 22.37
C ILE A 16 -3.72 6.46 21.89
N LEU A 17 -4.73 6.70 22.74
CA LEU A 17 -6.13 6.57 22.34
C LEU A 17 -6.53 7.59 21.26
N GLY A 18 -5.99 8.80 21.32
CA GLY A 18 -6.15 9.81 20.26
C GLY A 18 -5.58 9.32 18.93
N ASP A 19 -4.36 8.79 18.94
CA ASP A 19 -3.68 8.27 17.76
C ASP A 19 -4.43 7.07 17.16
N ILE A 20 -4.91 6.14 18.00
CA ILE A 20 -5.72 4.99 17.57
C ILE A 20 -7.03 5.46 16.93
N ASN A 21 -7.75 6.41 17.54
CA ASN A 21 -8.98 6.93 16.98
C ASN A 21 -8.76 7.61 15.63
N LEU A 22 -7.63 8.30 15.46
CA LEU A 22 -7.26 8.93 14.20
C LEU A 22 -6.97 7.87 13.12
N ALA A 23 -6.24 6.81 13.48
CA ALA A 23 -5.99 5.67 12.59
C ALA A 23 -7.29 4.95 12.19
N VAL A 24 -8.20 4.69 13.15
CA VAL A 24 -9.52 4.09 12.89
C VAL A 24 -10.36 4.98 11.98
N THR A 25 -10.33 6.30 12.20
CA THR A 25 -11.04 7.27 11.34
C THR A 25 -10.49 7.26 9.92
N GLY A 26 -9.15 7.26 9.76
CA GLY A 26 -8.51 7.11 8.45
C GLY A 26 -8.94 5.81 7.75
N PHE A 27 -8.98 4.71 8.50
CA PHE A 27 -9.42 3.42 7.97
C PHE A 27 -10.90 3.42 7.54
N LYS A 28 -11.79 4.08 8.30
CA LYS A 28 -13.20 4.30 7.92
C LYS A 28 -13.31 5.06 6.59
N ILE A 29 -12.50 6.09 6.37
CA ILE A 29 -12.52 6.85 5.11
C ILE A 29 -12.10 5.95 3.94
N ILE A 30 -11.08 5.11 4.11
CA ILE A 30 -10.65 4.14 3.08
C ILE A 30 -11.78 3.16 2.75
N VAL A 31 -12.44 2.60 3.76
CA VAL A 31 -13.60 1.71 3.57
C VAL A 31 -14.75 2.43 2.86
N LEU A 32 -15.04 3.69 3.21
CA LEU A 32 -16.07 4.48 2.55
C LEU A 32 -15.75 4.68 1.06
N LEU A 33 -14.51 5.03 0.72
CA LEU A 33 -14.07 5.19 -0.67
C LEU A 33 -14.18 3.87 -1.44
N PHE A 34 -13.85 2.75 -0.78
CA PHE A 34 -14.03 1.42 -1.36
C PHE A 34 -15.50 1.12 -1.66
N VAL A 35 -16.42 1.42 -0.72
CA VAL A 35 -17.87 1.24 -0.93
C VAL A 35 -18.37 2.13 -2.08
N ILE A 36 -17.96 3.40 -2.13
CA ILE A 36 -18.29 4.32 -3.24
C ILE A 36 -17.82 3.73 -4.57
N GLN A 37 -16.58 3.26 -4.63
CA GLN A 37 -16.00 2.70 -5.85
C GLN A 37 -16.72 1.41 -6.28
N PHE A 38 -16.99 0.53 -5.32
CA PHE A 38 -17.73 -0.71 -5.56
C PHE A 38 -19.12 -0.44 -6.14
N ILE A 39 -19.86 0.52 -5.58
CA ILE A 39 -21.20 0.84 -6.07
C ILE A 39 -21.11 1.50 -7.45
N ARG A 40 -20.19 2.44 -7.67
CA ARG A 40 -20.00 3.07 -8.99
C ARG A 40 -19.51 2.11 -10.07
N SER A 41 -18.81 1.04 -9.71
CA SER A 41 -18.35 0.04 -10.68
C SER A 41 -19.44 -0.96 -11.07
N HIS A 42 -20.43 -1.17 -10.20
CA HIS A 42 -21.53 -2.12 -10.44
C HIS A 42 -22.82 -1.43 -10.90
N PHE A 43 -22.98 -0.15 -10.59
CA PHE A 43 -24.16 0.65 -10.91
C PHE A 43 -23.73 1.92 -11.64
N ASP A 44 -24.41 2.23 -12.74
CA ASP A 44 -24.16 3.44 -13.54
C ASP A 44 -24.35 4.72 -12.73
N ALA A 45 -23.71 5.81 -13.15
CA ALA A 45 -23.79 7.09 -12.46
C ALA A 45 -25.24 7.62 -12.43
N GLY A 46 -25.80 7.73 -11.22
CA GLY A 46 -27.18 8.20 -11.02
C GLY A 46 -27.53 8.44 -9.55
N PRO A 47 -28.72 9.00 -9.27
CA PRO A 47 -29.17 9.30 -7.92
C PRO A 47 -29.40 8.03 -7.06
N ILE A 48 -29.79 6.92 -7.69
CA ILE A 48 -30.01 5.63 -7.01
C ILE A 48 -28.71 5.06 -6.41
N PRO A 49 -27.59 4.97 -7.15
CA PRO A 49 -26.31 4.53 -6.58
C PRO A 49 -25.81 5.44 -5.44
N VAL A 50 -26.07 6.74 -5.51
CA VAL A 50 -25.72 7.66 -4.42
C VAL A 50 -26.50 7.30 -3.15
N LEU A 51 -27.80 7.05 -3.27
CA LEU A 51 -28.65 6.64 -2.13
C LEU A 51 -28.19 5.29 -1.55
N LEU A 52 -27.89 4.32 -2.41
CA LEU A 52 -27.32 3.03 -2.03
C LEU A 52 -25.99 3.19 -1.27
N THR A 53 -25.12 4.06 -1.77
CA THR A 53 -23.83 4.36 -1.12
C THR A 53 -24.03 4.93 0.27
N LEU A 54 -25.03 5.80 0.43
CA LEU A 54 -25.34 6.42 1.71
C LEU A 54 -25.88 5.39 2.72
N ILE A 55 -26.81 4.53 2.29
CA ILE A 55 -27.41 3.47 3.13
C ILE A 55 -26.36 2.43 3.51
N ILE A 56 -25.68 1.85 2.51
CA ILE A 56 -24.69 0.79 2.69
C ILE A 56 -23.47 1.32 3.46
N GLY A 57 -22.99 2.51 3.10
CA GLY A 57 -21.91 3.19 3.81
C GLY A 57 -22.26 3.40 5.28
N TYR A 58 -23.46 3.93 5.58
CA TYR A 58 -23.89 4.15 6.95
C TYR A 58 -23.89 2.85 7.79
N ILE A 59 -24.47 1.79 7.25
CA ILE A 59 -24.57 0.49 7.91
C ILE A 59 -23.18 -0.07 8.23
N PHE A 60 -22.26 -0.05 7.27
CA PHE A 60 -20.92 -0.60 7.47
C PHE A 60 -20.01 0.28 8.35
N LEU A 61 -20.10 1.60 8.26
CA LEU A 61 -19.18 2.53 8.94
C LEU A 61 -19.59 2.85 10.38
N PHE A 62 -20.89 2.82 10.68
CA PHE A 62 -21.42 3.26 11.98
C PHE A 62 -22.13 2.16 12.74
N GLN A 63 -22.90 1.30 12.09
CA GLN A 63 -23.71 0.30 12.79
C GLN A 63 -22.97 -1.01 13.06
N TYR A 64 -22.25 -1.54 12.06
CA TYR A 64 -21.58 -2.84 12.16
C TYR A 64 -20.06 -2.75 12.11
N TRP A 65 -19.49 -1.60 12.46
CA TRP A 65 -18.04 -1.36 12.36
C TRP A 65 -17.19 -2.35 13.16
N GLU A 66 -17.66 -2.77 14.34
CA GLU A 66 -16.92 -3.71 15.20
C GLU A 66 -16.70 -5.08 14.53
N ILE A 67 -17.61 -5.48 13.63
CA ILE A 67 -17.52 -6.74 12.89
C ILE A 67 -16.90 -6.49 11.51
N PHE A 68 -17.37 -5.47 10.79
CA PHE A 68 -16.93 -5.18 9.42
C PHE A 68 -15.52 -4.60 9.35
N GLY A 69 -15.12 -3.78 10.33
CA GLY A 69 -13.79 -3.17 10.37
C GLY A 69 -12.67 -4.21 10.33
N PRO A 70 -12.64 -5.19 11.25
CA PRO A 70 -11.66 -6.27 11.21
C PRO A 70 -11.67 -7.09 9.92
N ILE A 71 -12.86 -7.41 9.39
CA ILE A 71 -13.00 -8.16 8.13
C ILE A 71 -12.40 -7.36 6.96
N MET A 72 -12.72 -6.07 6.86
CA MET A 72 -12.16 -5.19 5.84
C MET A 72 -10.64 -5.06 5.98
N LEU A 73 -10.12 -5.03 7.21
CA LEU A 73 -8.69 -4.94 7.47
C LEU A 73 -7.97 -6.19 6.97
N VAL A 74 -8.50 -7.38 7.26
CA VAL A 74 -7.99 -8.65 6.73
C VAL A 74 -8.07 -8.69 5.20
N TYR A 75 -9.22 -8.26 4.63
CA TYR A 75 -9.41 -8.20 3.19
C TYR A 75 -8.37 -7.30 2.51
N PHE A 76 -8.15 -6.10 3.03
CA PHE A 76 -7.11 -5.20 2.51
C PHE A 76 -5.72 -5.79 2.68
N PHE A 77 -5.42 -6.44 3.80
CA PHE A 77 -4.12 -7.07 4.01
C PHE A 77 -3.83 -8.16 2.98
N ILE A 78 -4.84 -8.98 2.65
CA ILE A 78 -4.73 -10.00 1.60
C ILE A 78 -4.49 -9.36 0.24
N ILE A 79 -5.26 -8.32 -0.12
CA ILE A 79 -5.11 -7.65 -1.41
C ILE A 79 -3.77 -6.94 -1.52
N PHE A 80 -3.39 -6.13 -0.53
CA PHE A 80 -2.11 -5.42 -0.57
C PHE A 80 -0.94 -6.39 -0.50
N GLY A 81 -1.03 -7.47 0.27
CA GLY A 81 -0.02 -8.53 0.29
C GLY A 81 0.09 -9.27 -1.05
N PHE A 82 -1.02 -9.54 -1.72
CA PHE A 82 -1.00 -10.15 -3.04
C PHE A 82 -0.46 -9.18 -4.11
N VAL A 83 -0.85 -7.91 -4.05
CA VAL A 83 -0.35 -6.85 -4.94
C VAL A 83 1.14 -6.63 -4.72
N SER A 84 1.65 -6.67 -3.48
CA SER A 84 3.08 -6.54 -3.23
C SER A 84 3.86 -7.72 -3.82
N VAL A 85 3.37 -8.95 -3.66
CA VAL A 85 3.99 -10.14 -4.29
C VAL A 85 3.96 -10.06 -5.81
N LEU A 86 2.84 -9.59 -6.39
CA LEU A 86 2.74 -9.37 -7.84
C LEU A 86 3.72 -8.30 -8.32
N LEU A 87 3.86 -7.19 -7.60
CA LEU A 87 4.82 -6.14 -7.90
C LEU A 87 6.25 -6.64 -7.81
N ASP A 88 6.59 -7.44 -6.80
CA ASP A 88 7.91 -8.05 -6.67
C ASP A 88 8.21 -8.97 -7.86
N ILE A 89 7.27 -9.80 -8.29
CA ILE A 89 7.43 -10.66 -9.46
C ILE A 89 7.52 -9.84 -10.76
N ALA A 90 6.69 -8.82 -10.92
CA ALA A 90 6.58 -8.03 -12.14
C ALA A 90 7.72 -7.01 -12.31
N ILE A 91 8.31 -6.52 -11.22
CA ILE A 91 9.34 -5.46 -11.24
C ILE A 91 10.73 -6.04 -10.95
N VAL A 92 10.87 -6.90 -9.93
CA VAL A 92 12.19 -7.37 -9.48
C VAL A 92 12.74 -8.48 -10.39
N LYS A 93 11.92 -9.42 -10.87
CA LYS A 93 12.41 -10.50 -11.75
C LYS A 93 12.88 -10.03 -13.14
N PRO A 94 12.19 -9.12 -13.85
CA PRO A 94 12.71 -8.62 -15.12
C PRO A 94 13.95 -7.71 -14.95
N TRP A 95 14.10 -7.01 -13.83
CA TRP A 95 15.33 -6.24 -13.53
C TRP A 95 16.50 -7.09 -13.04
N ALA A 96 16.25 -8.19 -12.33
CA ALA A 96 17.30 -9.15 -11.93
C ALA A 96 17.80 -10.01 -13.11
N GLY A 97 17.05 -10.09 -14.21
CA GLY A 97 17.40 -10.85 -15.42
C GLY A 97 17.97 -10.02 -16.58
N GLY A 98 17.96 -8.69 -16.49
CA GLY A 98 18.31 -7.78 -17.59
C GLY A 98 19.57 -6.98 -17.32
N GLY A 99 20.72 -7.64 -17.14
CA GLY A 99 21.95 -6.93 -16.78
C GLY A 99 23.27 -7.65 -17.05
N HIS A 100 23.28 -8.82 -17.70
CA HIS A 100 24.47 -9.20 -18.47
C HIS A 100 24.45 -8.39 -19.77
N VAL A 101 24.69 -7.08 -19.64
CA VAL A 101 25.41 -6.40 -20.71
C VAL A 101 26.70 -7.20 -20.81
N LYS A 102 26.77 -8.05 -21.83
CA LYS A 102 28.04 -8.58 -22.33
C LYS A 102 28.85 -7.32 -22.55
N LYS A 103 29.66 -6.92 -21.57
CA LYS A 103 30.71 -5.94 -21.81
C LYS A 103 31.39 -6.49 -23.06
N PRO A 104 31.52 -5.70 -24.14
CA PRO A 104 32.18 -6.20 -25.34
C PRO A 104 33.46 -6.84 -24.85
N ASP A 105 33.59 -8.14 -25.09
CA ASP A 105 34.74 -8.93 -24.68
C ASP A 105 35.87 -8.34 -25.51
N MET A 106 36.48 -7.27 -24.99
CA MET A 106 37.69 -6.67 -25.51
C MET A 106 38.80 -7.65 -25.13
N THR A 107 38.69 -8.82 -25.75
CA THR A 107 39.66 -9.89 -25.78
C THR A 107 40.95 -9.20 -26.18
N SER A 108 42.01 -9.45 -25.43
CA SER A 108 43.32 -8.80 -25.53
C SER A 108 43.90 -8.71 -26.96
N LYS A 109 43.35 -9.47 -27.91
CA LYS A 109 43.58 -9.37 -29.35
C LYS A 109 43.18 -8.00 -29.95
N ASP A 110 42.03 -7.45 -29.59
CA ASP A 110 41.53 -6.16 -30.11
C ASP A 110 42.33 -4.96 -29.57
N MET A 111 42.83 -5.07 -28.34
CA MET A 111 43.77 -4.09 -27.78
C MET A 111 45.15 -4.17 -28.45
N LEU A 112 45.65 -5.39 -28.71
CA LEU A 112 46.93 -5.58 -29.40
C LEU A 112 46.90 -5.04 -30.83
N GLU A 113 45.80 -5.25 -31.56
CA GLU A 113 45.66 -4.80 -32.94
C GLU A 113 45.59 -3.27 -33.04
N ARG A 114 44.95 -2.62 -32.06
CA ARG A 114 44.99 -1.15 -31.93
C ARG A 114 46.38 -0.63 -31.58
N MET A 115 47.09 -1.25 -30.62
CA MET A 115 48.45 -0.82 -30.29
C MET A 115 49.42 -0.95 -31.46
N ARG A 116 49.33 -2.04 -32.23
CA ARG A 116 50.15 -2.23 -33.44
C ARG A 116 49.89 -1.17 -34.51
N LYS A 117 48.65 -0.68 -34.65
CA LYS A 117 48.29 0.33 -35.65
C LYS A 117 48.80 1.75 -35.34
N TYR A 118 49.13 2.04 -34.07
CA TYR A 118 49.66 3.34 -33.65
C TYR A 118 51.17 3.32 -33.34
N HIS A 119 51.80 2.14 -33.26
CA HIS A 119 53.23 1.99 -32.94
C HIS A 119 54.04 1.18 -33.98
N GLY A 120 53.45 0.84 -35.13
CA GLY A 120 54.17 0.34 -36.32
C GLY A 120 54.07 1.33 -37.45
#